data_AF-A0A660L9A4-F1
#
_entry.id   AF-A0A660L9A4-F1
#
_cell.length_a   1.000
_cell.length_b   1.000
_cell.length_c   1.000
_cell.angle_alpha   90.00
_cell.angle_beta   90.00
_cell.angle_gamma   90.00
#
_symmetry.space_group_name_H-M   'P 1'
#
loop_
_entity.id
_entity.type
_entity.pdbx_description
1 polymer ?
#
loop_
_entity_poly.entity_id
_entity_poly.type
_entity_poly.pdbx_seq_one_letter_code
_entity_poly.pdbx_strand_id
1 'polypeptide(L)'
;MAVPRLRVPSAEPSGTLHRASDEVELYHRTYTTLLRSSGETLLRVLEPSHAAMNSSLHPLAYDLEQPDLGAFLYSLRRLPESVWRANVVVMGQEAEAFARAGFGRIEDWTPMEAPARRRRWFDNGEGTLAVLLASTSDLDDAIPSLVAYQLEWNKLHALMRAAAVADDPDPAAVAAACGGSEGDWARVAESWPDGLAAFVSEVRDRKLNLRIRMLGGSQAGYQRLTRRWWAPVRARLTDQSLSDKPMYFVSSNTHSLMNLVSTKAGVSEDEIVAFVESEGPDYLVEELGDFREGRTEGSWENFLYYGARLFYERQPEDGEAWDRRRKAERELGITHISSRTGLRVSAQVIDLAKLDPEGLDTRLGPIDADKLARANGVVVNIEYPLGLAAYNILREITTAHDTLRGVYVLGKAATLNADVGDVLISGVIHDEHSGSTYWLDNAFTFDDVAPYLVFGSGLDNQRAVTVKSTFLQNRNYLDFYYREAYTVVEMEAGPFCNAVYEIADADRYPSGEAVNFSKLPIDFGIIHYASDTPYSQARTLGARGLSYYGLDSTYASSVAIMRRILSLEGLYDA
;
A
#
# COMPACT_ATOMS: atom_id res chain seq x y z
N MET A 1 -25.75 -14.88 -14.22
CA MET A 1 -25.19 -15.47 -15.46
C MET A 1 -23.83 -16.01 -15.07
N ALA A 2 -23.46 -17.24 -15.46
CA ALA A 2 -22.15 -17.78 -15.08
C ALA A 2 -21.03 -17.01 -15.81
N VAL A 3 -19.95 -16.67 -15.11
CA VAL A 3 -18.80 -15.99 -15.69
C VAL A 3 -18.03 -17.00 -16.58
N PRO A 4 -17.76 -16.71 -17.87
CA PRO A 4 -17.05 -17.64 -18.75
C PRO A 4 -15.64 -17.95 -18.23
N ARG A 5 -15.27 -19.24 -18.22
CA ARG A 5 -13.94 -19.72 -17.79
C ARG A 5 -13.35 -20.73 -18.76
N LEU A 6 -12.02 -20.74 -18.84
CA LEU A 6 -11.24 -21.76 -19.54
C LEU A 6 -10.11 -22.23 -18.63
N ARG A 7 -9.95 -23.56 -18.49
CA ARG A 7 -8.73 -24.12 -17.91
C ARG A 7 -7.59 -23.88 -18.89
N VAL A 8 -6.60 -23.11 -18.47
CA VAL A 8 -5.38 -22.92 -19.24
C VAL A 8 -4.44 -24.07 -18.83
N PRO A 9 -3.98 -24.93 -19.76
CA PRO A 9 -2.91 -25.85 -19.46
C PRO A 9 -1.71 -25.03 -18.98
N SER A 10 -1.10 -25.41 -17.85
CA SER A 10 0.13 -24.76 -17.39
C SER A 10 1.15 -24.84 -18.52
N ALA A 11 1.42 -23.73 -19.20
CA ALA A 11 2.56 -23.64 -20.09
C ALA A 11 3.79 -23.94 -19.23
N GLU A 12 4.54 -25.00 -19.53
CA GLU A 12 5.81 -25.26 -18.85
C GLU A 12 6.78 -24.13 -19.23
N PRO A 13 7.18 -23.24 -18.30
CA PRO A 13 8.21 -22.25 -18.60
C PRO A 13 9.51 -22.95 -19.05
N SER A 14 10.36 -22.27 -19.82
CA SER A 14 11.65 -22.85 -20.21
C SER A 14 12.52 -23.25 -19.01
N GLY A 15 13.46 -24.19 -19.16
CA GLY A 15 14.19 -24.81 -18.03
C GLY A 15 14.95 -23.86 -17.08
N THR A 16 15.36 -22.68 -17.53
CA THR A 16 16.00 -21.65 -16.68
C THR A 16 14.96 -20.82 -15.92
N LEU A 17 13.79 -20.61 -16.52
CA LEU A 17 12.65 -19.87 -15.95
C LEU A 17 11.92 -20.70 -14.89
N HIS A 18 11.81 -22.01 -15.09
CA HIS A 18 11.36 -22.94 -14.06
C HIS A 18 12.19 -22.79 -12.79
N ARG A 19 13.53 -22.84 -12.89
CA ARG A 19 14.41 -22.75 -11.73
C ARG A 19 14.27 -21.45 -10.93
N ALA A 20 14.12 -20.30 -11.58
CA ALA A 20 14.02 -19.02 -10.89
C ALA A 20 12.67 -18.82 -10.16
N SER A 21 11.57 -19.28 -10.76
CA SER A 21 10.26 -19.37 -10.10
C SER A 21 10.30 -20.40 -8.97
N ASP A 22 10.98 -21.53 -9.17
CA ASP A 22 11.12 -22.59 -8.18
C ASP A 22 11.84 -22.13 -6.92
N GLU A 23 12.82 -21.23 -7.01
CA GLU A 23 13.55 -20.69 -5.85
C GLU A 23 12.69 -19.78 -4.97
N VAL A 24 11.93 -18.86 -5.58
CA VAL A 24 10.95 -18.01 -4.87
C VAL A 24 9.87 -18.89 -4.22
N GLU A 25 9.31 -19.83 -4.98
CA GLU A 25 8.30 -20.76 -4.48
C GLU A 25 8.85 -21.70 -3.41
N LEU A 26 10.11 -22.12 -3.52
CA LEU A 26 10.79 -22.92 -2.49
C LEU A 26 10.93 -22.12 -1.20
N TYR A 27 11.37 -20.87 -1.27
CA TYR A 27 11.47 -20.01 -0.09
C TYR A 27 10.10 -19.80 0.57
N HIS A 28 9.09 -19.47 -0.24
CA HIS A 28 7.70 -19.34 0.19
C HIS A 28 7.17 -20.60 0.89
N ARG A 29 7.36 -21.78 0.28
CA ARG A 29 6.99 -23.07 0.89
C ARG A 29 7.79 -23.37 2.15
N THR A 30 9.06 -22.97 2.22
CA THR A 30 9.93 -23.22 3.37
C THR A 30 9.42 -22.49 4.60
N TYR A 31 9.20 -21.17 4.53
CA TYR A 31 8.71 -20.45 5.70
C TYR A 31 7.26 -20.78 6.04
N THR A 32 6.38 -20.99 5.06
CA THR A 32 4.99 -21.38 5.35
C THR A 32 4.90 -22.75 6.01
N THR A 33 5.80 -23.68 5.68
CA THR A 33 5.89 -25.00 6.35
C THR A 33 6.46 -24.85 7.76
N LEU A 34 7.53 -24.08 7.91
CA LEU A 34 8.20 -23.84 9.19
C LEU A 34 7.25 -23.20 10.22
N LEU A 35 6.41 -22.27 9.78
CA LEU A 35 5.43 -21.57 10.61
C LEU A 35 4.23 -22.42 11.05
N ARG A 36 4.08 -23.65 10.52
CA ARG A 36 3.11 -24.62 11.04
C ARG A 36 3.58 -25.28 12.35
N SER A 37 4.86 -25.12 12.70
CA SER A 37 5.41 -25.57 13.98
C SER A 37 4.69 -24.90 15.15
N SER A 38 4.38 -25.67 16.20
CA SER A 38 3.77 -25.14 17.43
C SER A 38 4.75 -24.38 18.32
N GLY A 39 6.05 -24.63 18.13
CA GLY A 39 7.15 -24.03 18.87
C GLY A 39 7.78 -22.83 18.16
N GLU A 40 8.70 -22.19 18.86
CA GLU A 40 9.55 -21.15 18.29
C GLU A 40 10.58 -21.77 17.37
N THR A 41 10.84 -21.11 16.24
CA THR A 41 11.87 -21.52 15.29
C THR A 41 12.87 -20.41 15.09
N LEU A 42 14.16 -20.75 15.00
CA LEU A 42 15.21 -19.79 14.69
C LEU A 42 15.04 -19.24 13.28
N LEU A 43 15.01 -17.91 13.15
CA LEU A 43 14.86 -17.21 11.89
C LEU A 43 15.99 -17.56 10.91
N ARG A 44 17.19 -17.82 11.42
CA ARG A 44 18.39 -18.17 10.63
C ARG A 44 18.20 -19.40 9.73
N VAL A 45 17.24 -20.28 10.04
CA VAL A 45 16.92 -21.46 9.21
C VAL A 45 16.46 -21.03 7.81
N LEU A 46 15.89 -19.82 7.69
CA LEU A 46 15.40 -19.26 6.43
C LEU A 46 16.47 -18.53 5.62
N GLU A 47 17.62 -18.16 6.21
CA GLU A 47 18.68 -17.38 5.55
C GLU A 47 19.20 -18.05 4.27
N PRO A 48 19.52 -19.36 4.23
CA PRO A 48 20.06 -19.97 3.02
C PRO A 48 19.07 -19.93 1.85
N SER A 49 17.79 -20.22 2.11
CA SER A 49 16.73 -20.18 1.10
C SER A 49 16.37 -18.75 0.69
N HIS A 50 16.46 -17.78 1.61
CA HIS A 50 16.24 -16.37 1.30
C HIS A 50 17.33 -15.84 0.36
N ALA A 51 18.60 -16.16 0.65
CA ALA A 51 19.69 -15.81 -0.22
C ALA A 51 19.55 -16.51 -1.59
N ALA A 52 19.17 -17.79 -1.61
CA ALA A 52 18.97 -18.59 -2.83
C ALA A 52 17.92 -18.01 -3.77
N MET A 53 16.87 -17.42 -3.21
CA MET A 53 15.82 -16.74 -3.99
C MET A 53 16.36 -15.61 -4.86
N ASN A 54 17.52 -15.05 -4.53
CA ASN A 54 18.19 -13.96 -5.24
C ASN A 54 17.25 -12.76 -5.47
N SER A 55 16.63 -12.30 -4.38
CA SER A 55 15.65 -11.21 -4.40
C SER A 55 16.21 -9.97 -5.11
N SER A 56 15.40 -9.34 -5.97
CA SER A 56 15.72 -8.03 -6.55
C SER A 56 15.90 -6.95 -5.48
N LEU A 57 15.28 -7.11 -4.30
CA LEU A 57 15.44 -6.21 -3.15
C LEU A 57 16.68 -6.49 -2.30
N HIS A 58 17.28 -7.67 -2.43
CA HIS A 58 18.40 -8.11 -1.61
C HIS A 58 19.48 -8.82 -2.43
N PRO A 59 20.00 -8.18 -3.50
CA PRO A 59 20.95 -8.80 -4.42
C PRO A 59 22.26 -9.24 -3.76
N LEU A 60 22.66 -8.63 -2.63
CA LEU A 60 23.90 -8.98 -1.94
C LEU A 60 23.66 -9.94 -0.76
N ALA A 61 22.52 -10.63 -0.67
CA ALA A 61 22.21 -11.54 0.44
C ALA A 61 23.31 -12.61 0.68
N TYR A 62 23.91 -13.13 -0.40
CA TYR A 62 25.02 -14.11 -0.32
C TYR A 62 26.39 -13.53 -0.02
N ASP A 63 26.58 -12.24 -0.24
CA ASP A 63 27.88 -11.59 -0.06
C ASP A 63 28.11 -11.30 1.43
N LEU A 64 29.02 -12.05 2.05
CA LEU A 64 29.35 -11.88 3.47
C LEU A 64 30.34 -10.73 3.72
N GLU A 65 30.98 -10.21 2.67
CA GLU A 65 32.00 -9.16 2.76
C GLU A 65 31.41 -7.77 2.46
N GLN A 66 30.32 -7.70 1.70
CA GLN A 66 29.62 -6.46 1.35
C GLN A 66 28.19 -6.44 1.94
N PRO A 67 27.83 -5.42 2.74
CA PRO A 67 26.46 -5.28 3.21
C PRO A 67 25.54 -4.72 2.11
N ASP A 68 24.30 -5.17 2.11
CA ASP A 68 23.19 -4.61 1.33
C ASP A 68 22.43 -3.56 2.15
N LEU A 69 22.98 -2.35 2.23
CA LEU A 69 22.32 -1.26 2.96
C LEU A 69 20.97 -0.87 2.34
N GLY A 70 20.74 -1.18 1.05
CA GLY A 70 19.43 -0.99 0.43
C GLY A 70 18.38 -1.91 1.05
N ALA A 71 18.64 -3.21 1.08
CA ALA A 71 17.77 -4.21 1.71
C ALA A 71 17.59 -3.95 3.22
N PHE A 72 18.68 -3.55 3.89
CA PHE A 72 18.66 -3.22 5.31
C PHE A 72 17.76 -2.01 5.60
N LEU A 73 17.94 -0.89 4.90
CA LEU A 73 17.11 0.32 5.05
C LEU A 73 15.64 0.05 4.70
N TYR A 74 15.39 -0.76 3.66
CA TYR A 74 14.04 -1.18 3.30
C TYR A 74 13.35 -1.93 4.44
N SER A 75 14.08 -2.85 5.09
CA SER A 75 13.58 -3.65 6.21
C SER A 75 13.46 -2.84 7.50
N LEU A 76 14.44 -1.98 7.80
CA LEU A 76 14.46 -1.08 8.95
C LEU A 76 13.20 -0.21 9.01
N ARG A 77 12.74 0.30 7.86
CA ARG A 77 11.53 1.13 7.78
C ARG A 77 10.23 0.34 7.84
N ARG A 78 10.25 -1.00 7.71
CA ARG A 78 9.07 -1.87 7.70
C ARG A 78 8.90 -2.70 8.97
N LEU A 79 9.85 -2.60 9.89
CA LEU A 79 9.86 -3.25 11.18
C LEU A 79 9.82 -2.19 12.30
N PRO A 80 9.33 -2.54 13.50
CA PRO A 80 9.33 -1.60 14.62
C PRO A 80 10.78 -1.30 15.07
N GLU A 81 11.02 -0.09 15.58
CA GLU A 81 12.35 0.36 16.01
C GLU A 81 13.03 -0.57 17.04
N SER A 82 12.26 -1.27 17.87
CA SER A 82 12.78 -2.16 18.90
C SER A 82 13.09 -3.58 18.40
N VAL A 83 12.97 -3.86 17.10
CA VAL A 83 13.20 -5.20 16.52
C VAL A 83 14.61 -5.75 16.81
N TRP A 84 15.62 -4.89 16.89
CA TRP A 84 16.98 -5.30 17.24
C TRP A 84 17.10 -5.77 18.69
N ARG A 85 16.21 -5.33 19.60
CA ARG A 85 16.16 -5.79 20.99
C ARG A 85 15.39 -7.10 21.15
N ALA A 86 14.66 -7.52 20.13
CA ALA A 86 13.84 -8.73 20.19
C ALA A 86 14.69 -10.01 20.25
N ASN A 87 14.14 -10.99 20.96
CA ASN A 87 14.57 -12.38 20.99
C ASN A 87 13.58 -13.28 20.27
N VAL A 88 12.28 -12.93 20.34
CA VAL A 88 11.18 -13.66 19.71
C VAL A 88 10.21 -12.67 19.07
N VAL A 89 9.78 -12.97 17.85
CA VAL A 89 8.64 -12.33 17.18
C VAL A 89 7.48 -13.31 17.09
N VAL A 90 6.37 -12.98 17.73
CA VAL A 90 5.16 -13.79 17.79
C VAL A 90 4.11 -13.15 16.90
N MET A 91 3.62 -13.91 15.93
CA MET A 91 2.66 -13.47 14.93
C MET A 91 1.30 -14.10 15.21
N GLY A 92 0.20 -13.37 15.02
CA GLY A 92 -1.15 -13.89 15.17
C GLY A 92 -2.19 -13.05 14.45
N GLN A 93 -3.42 -13.53 14.36
CA GLN A 93 -4.51 -12.80 13.70
C GLN A 93 -5.35 -11.96 14.68
N GLU A 94 -5.40 -12.39 15.94
CA GLU A 94 -6.27 -11.85 16.99
C GLU A 94 -5.52 -11.86 18.33
N ALA A 95 -5.73 -10.85 19.17
CA ALA A 95 -5.06 -10.73 20.46
C ALA A 95 -5.39 -11.89 21.41
N GLU A 96 -6.62 -12.43 21.33
CA GLU A 96 -7.04 -13.57 22.13
C GLU A 96 -6.20 -14.84 21.86
N ALA A 97 -5.58 -14.96 20.68
CA ALA A 97 -4.67 -16.06 20.37
C ALA A 97 -3.38 -16.00 21.21
N PHE A 98 -2.88 -14.80 21.51
CA PHE A 98 -1.68 -14.58 22.33
C PHE A 98 -1.94 -14.95 23.79
N ALA A 99 -3.08 -14.52 24.34
CA ALA A 99 -3.48 -14.86 25.70
C ALA A 99 -3.61 -16.38 25.89
N ARG A 100 -4.26 -17.07 24.94
CA ARG A 100 -4.38 -18.55 24.95
C ARG A 100 -3.03 -19.26 24.83
N ALA A 101 -2.06 -18.66 24.14
CA ALA A 101 -0.73 -19.22 23.96
C ALA A 101 0.24 -18.91 25.11
N GLY A 102 -0.23 -18.23 26.16
CA GLY A 102 0.56 -17.93 27.36
C GLY A 102 1.33 -16.59 27.31
N PHE A 103 1.11 -15.75 26.30
CA PHE A 103 1.73 -14.43 26.20
C PHE A 103 0.94 -13.32 26.92
N GLY A 104 -0.22 -13.66 27.49
CA GLY A 104 -1.08 -12.66 28.14
C GLY A 104 -1.80 -11.74 27.14
N ARG A 105 -2.22 -10.58 27.63
CA ARG A 105 -2.94 -9.58 26.83
C ARG A 105 -1.95 -8.63 26.19
N ILE A 106 -1.74 -8.78 24.88
CA ILE A 106 -0.81 -7.94 24.12
C ILE A 106 -1.29 -6.49 24.03
N GLU A 107 -2.57 -6.22 24.30
CA GLU A 107 -3.09 -4.84 24.35
C GLU A 107 -2.60 -4.05 25.56
N ASP A 108 -2.06 -4.74 26.57
CA ASP A 108 -1.45 -4.11 27.75
C ASP A 108 0.06 -3.82 27.52
N TRP A 109 0.63 -4.27 26.39
CA TRP A 109 2.02 -4.03 26.00
C TRP A 109 2.16 -2.69 25.27
N THR A 110 3.40 -2.22 25.08
CA THR A 110 3.66 -0.94 24.40
C THR A 110 3.33 -1.08 22.90
N PRO A 111 2.35 -0.33 22.37
CA PRO A 111 2.04 -0.36 20.94
C PRO A 111 3.16 0.29 20.14
N MET A 112 3.54 -0.35 19.03
CA MET A 112 4.61 0.11 18.14
C MET A 112 4.09 0.19 16.70
N GLU A 113 4.66 1.09 15.91
CA GLU A 113 4.42 1.18 14.47
C GLU A 113 5.75 1.22 13.70
N ALA A 114 5.72 0.76 12.45
CA ALA A 114 6.86 0.88 11.55
C ALA A 114 6.66 2.07 10.60
N PRO A 115 7.73 2.83 10.25
CA PRO A 115 7.61 4.05 9.45
C PRO A 115 6.92 3.90 8.08
N ALA A 116 7.16 2.78 7.39
CA ALA A 116 6.74 2.58 6.00
C ALA A 116 5.72 1.45 5.81
N ARG A 117 5.39 0.68 6.87
CA ARG A 117 4.50 -0.48 6.75
C ARG A 117 3.59 -0.62 7.96
N ARG A 118 2.30 -0.39 7.72
CA ARG A 118 1.28 -0.44 8.76
C ARG A 118 0.96 -1.87 9.17
N ARG A 119 1.44 -2.26 10.35
CA ARG A 119 1.01 -3.43 11.11
C ARG A 119 0.91 -3.04 12.57
N ARG A 120 0.04 -3.69 13.33
CA ARG A 120 0.02 -3.50 14.78
C ARG A 120 1.09 -4.34 15.43
N TRP A 121 2.12 -3.68 15.91
CA TRP A 121 3.17 -4.28 16.73
C TRP A 121 2.95 -3.94 18.20
N PHE A 122 3.43 -4.82 19.07
CA PHE A 122 3.42 -4.64 20.52
C PHE A 122 4.72 -5.15 21.10
N ASP A 123 5.33 -4.38 21.99
CA ASP A 123 6.58 -4.73 22.67
C ASP A 123 6.34 -4.94 24.16
N ASN A 124 6.76 -6.10 24.67
CA ASN A 124 6.65 -6.42 26.09
C ASN A 124 7.79 -5.83 26.94
N GLY A 125 8.82 -5.22 26.33
CA GLY A 125 9.99 -4.67 27.01
C GLY A 125 11.02 -5.72 27.48
N GLU A 126 10.72 -7.01 27.33
CA GLU A 126 11.55 -8.15 27.75
C GLU A 126 12.06 -8.96 26.55
N GLY A 127 12.02 -8.37 25.35
CA GLY A 127 12.52 -8.96 24.11
C GLY A 127 11.52 -9.88 23.38
N THR A 128 10.22 -9.73 23.62
CA THR A 128 9.18 -10.36 22.80
C THR A 128 8.37 -9.28 22.08
N LEU A 129 8.35 -9.38 20.74
CA LEU A 129 7.46 -8.57 19.91
C LEU A 129 6.26 -9.40 19.49
N ALA A 130 5.06 -8.85 19.63
CA ALA A 130 3.84 -9.40 19.07
C ALA A 130 3.42 -8.58 17.84
N VAL A 131 2.92 -9.25 16.80
CA VAL A 131 2.36 -8.58 15.62
C VAL A 131 1.05 -9.22 15.18
N LEU A 132 0.07 -8.36 14.87
CA LEU A 132 -1.19 -8.78 14.27
C LEU A 132 -1.08 -8.75 12.74
N LEU A 133 -1.38 -9.87 12.09
CA LEU A 133 -1.35 -10.03 10.64
C LEU A 133 -2.76 -10.02 10.05
N ALA A 134 -3.01 -9.18 9.04
CA ALA A 134 -4.33 -9.00 8.45
C ALA A 134 -4.61 -9.91 7.25
N SER A 135 -3.57 -10.46 6.63
CA SER A 135 -3.66 -11.47 5.57
C SER A 135 -2.41 -12.35 5.54
N THR A 136 -2.35 -13.30 4.61
CA THR A 136 -1.11 -14.03 4.33
C THR A 136 -0.07 -13.13 3.66
N SER A 137 -0.48 -12.12 2.89
CA SER A 137 0.46 -11.17 2.29
C SER A 137 1.22 -10.35 3.34
N ASP A 138 0.64 -10.13 4.52
CA ASP A 138 1.40 -9.54 5.64
C ASP A 138 2.54 -10.46 6.10
N LEU A 139 2.35 -11.77 6.06
CA LEU A 139 3.39 -12.74 6.37
C LEU A 139 4.46 -12.75 5.27
N ASP A 140 4.04 -12.71 4.01
CA ASP A 140 4.91 -12.73 2.83
C ASP A 140 5.80 -11.48 2.73
N ASP A 141 5.44 -10.38 3.40
CA ASP A 141 6.30 -9.20 3.56
C ASP A 141 7.06 -9.17 4.90
N ALA A 142 6.46 -9.59 6.02
CA ALA A 142 7.10 -9.54 7.33
C ALA A 142 8.27 -10.54 7.47
N ILE A 143 8.10 -11.78 6.99
CA ILE A 143 9.13 -12.82 7.13
C ILE A 143 10.39 -12.45 6.35
N PRO A 144 10.34 -12.10 5.04
CA PRO A 144 11.54 -11.74 4.31
C PRO A 144 12.19 -10.47 4.86
N SER A 145 11.41 -9.49 5.34
CA SER A 145 11.93 -8.29 5.99
C SER A 145 12.72 -8.62 7.27
N LEU A 146 12.20 -9.51 8.12
CA LEU A 146 12.92 -9.97 9.32
C LEU A 146 14.22 -10.70 8.95
N VAL A 147 14.18 -11.58 7.94
CA VAL A 147 15.36 -12.33 7.49
C VAL A 147 16.42 -11.37 6.94
N ALA A 148 16.04 -10.45 6.05
CA ALA A 148 16.95 -9.45 5.49
C ALA A 148 17.54 -8.57 6.58
N TYR A 149 16.72 -8.10 7.53
CA TYR A 149 17.19 -7.31 8.67
C TYR A 149 18.24 -8.05 9.51
N GLN A 150 17.95 -9.30 9.91
CA GLN A 150 18.89 -10.09 10.71
C GLN A 150 20.19 -10.39 9.95
N LEU A 151 20.07 -10.76 8.67
CA LEU A 151 21.19 -11.14 7.83
C LEU A 151 22.15 -9.95 7.68
N GLU A 152 21.62 -8.78 7.32
CA GLU A 152 22.43 -7.57 7.14
C GLU A 152 22.95 -7.01 8.47
N TRP A 153 22.15 -7.03 9.54
CA TRP A 153 22.65 -6.68 10.88
C TRP A 153 23.86 -7.53 11.26
N ASN A 154 23.79 -8.84 11.03
CA ASN A 154 24.86 -9.76 11.41
C ASN A 154 26.11 -9.62 10.54
N LYS A 155 25.99 -9.23 9.27
CA LYS A 155 27.12 -8.82 8.43
C LYS A 155 27.78 -7.56 8.98
N LEU A 156 26.98 -6.53 9.24
CA LEU A 156 27.47 -5.28 9.82
C LEU A 156 28.15 -5.49 11.17
N HIS A 157 27.59 -6.33 12.04
CA HIS A 157 28.22 -6.73 13.30
C HIS A 157 29.63 -7.30 13.08
N ALA A 158 29.78 -8.23 12.12
CA ALA A 158 31.08 -8.83 11.82
C ALA A 158 32.06 -7.80 11.24
N LEU A 159 31.63 -6.97 10.28
CA LEU A 159 32.44 -5.96 9.63
C LEU A 159 32.90 -4.88 10.61
N MET A 160 32.00 -4.35 11.44
CA MET A 160 32.32 -3.30 12.42
C MET A 160 33.29 -3.80 13.49
N ARG A 161 33.16 -5.07 13.91
CA ARG A 161 34.12 -5.69 14.83
C ARG A 161 35.49 -5.95 14.21
N ALA A 162 35.54 -6.23 12.91
CA ALA A 162 36.79 -6.46 12.20
C ALA A 162 37.53 -5.16 11.87
N ALA A 163 36.79 -4.12 11.43
CA ALA A 163 37.35 -2.85 10.95
C ALA A 163 37.66 -1.84 12.06
N ALA A 164 37.26 -2.09 13.31
CA ALA A 164 37.44 -1.19 14.45
C ALA A 164 37.00 0.26 14.15
N VAL A 165 35.73 0.41 13.74
CA VAL A 165 35.10 1.71 13.49
C VAL A 165 35.21 2.60 14.74
N ALA A 166 35.41 3.90 14.58
CA ALA A 166 35.40 4.84 15.71
C ALA A 166 34.04 4.83 16.44
N ASP A 167 34.00 5.33 17.68
CA ASP A 167 32.77 5.36 18.48
C ASP A 167 31.80 6.46 18.04
N ASP A 168 32.32 7.53 17.44
CA ASP A 168 31.55 8.62 16.83
C ASP A 168 31.99 8.82 15.36
N PRO A 169 31.66 7.88 14.46
CA PRO A 169 32.10 7.94 13.08
C PRO A 169 31.15 8.82 12.25
N ASP A 170 31.71 9.52 11.26
CA ASP A 170 30.89 10.10 10.19
C ASP A 170 30.46 9.03 9.16
N PRO A 171 29.42 9.29 8.35
CA PRO A 171 28.94 8.34 7.34
C PRO A 171 30.02 7.88 6.34
N ALA A 172 30.97 8.74 5.98
CA ALA A 172 32.03 8.43 5.02
C ALA A 172 33.05 7.43 5.61
N ALA A 173 33.39 7.59 6.89
CA ALA A 173 34.26 6.69 7.62
C ALA A 173 33.66 5.29 7.76
N VAL A 174 32.35 5.18 8.05
CA VAL A 174 31.68 3.87 8.11
C VAL A 174 31.60 3.24 6.71
N ALA A 175 31.33 4.02 5.66
CA ALA A 175 31.33 3.53 4.28
C ALA A 175 32.70 2.94 3.89
N ALA A 176 33.79 3.62 4.23
CA ALA A 176 35.14 3.15 3.95
C ALA A 176 35.51 1.88 4.72
N ALA A 177 35.02 1.73 5.95
CA ALA A 177 35.34 0.61 6.84
C ALA A 177 34.46 -0.63 6.64
N CYS A 178 33.17 -0.44 6.33
CA CYS A 178 32.17 -1.50 6.31
C CYS A 178 31.47 -1.66 4.95
N GLY A 179 31.80 -0.85 3.94
CA GLY A 179 31.14 -0.88 2.64
C GLY A 179 29.84 -0.05 2.58
N GLY A 180 29.18 -0.09 1.43
CA GLY A 180 28.04 0.78 1.12
C GLY A 180 28.46 2.20 0.69
N SER A 181 27.49 3.11 0.58
CA SER A 181 27.74 4.51 0.22
C SER A 181 27.53 5.43 1.41
N GLU A 182 28.21 6.59 1.42
CA GLU A 182 28.01 7.64 2.42
C GLU A 182 26.53 8.02 2.57
N GLY A 183 25.81 8.15 1.45
CA GLY A 183 24.39 8.48 1.45
C GLY A 183 23.47 7.35 1.98
N ASP A 184 23.92 6.09 1.99
CA ASP A 184 23.19 5.03 2.70
C ASP A 184 23.37 5.17 4.22
N TRP A 185 24.60 5.44 4.67
CA TRP A 185 24.91 5.62 6.09
C TRP A 185 24.28 6.88 6.68
N ALA A 186 24.19 7.97 5.91
CA ALA A 186 23.41 9.15 6.29
C ALA A 186 21.93 8.80 6.52
N ARG A 187 21.33 7.98 5.65
CA ARG A 187 19.96 7.50 5.82
C ARG A 187 19.79 6.53 7.00
N VAL A 188 20.81 5.72 7.31
CA VAL A 188 20.82 4.91 8.54
C VAL A 188 20.80 5.83 9.75
N ALA A 189 21.62 6.88 9.76
CA ALA A 189 21.66 7.87 10.83
C ALA A 189 20.32 8.59 11.03
N GLU A 190 19.66 9.00 9.93
CA GLU A 190 18.33 9.62 9.95
C GLU A 190 17.23 8.67 10.43
N SER A 191 17.35 7.37 10.11
CA SER A 191 16.36 6.35 10.45
C SER A 191 16.52 5.80 11.87
N TRP A 192 17.67 6.00 12.50
CA TRP A 192 17.96 5.52 13.84
C TRP A 192 17.73 6.64 14.87
N PRO A 193 16.87 6.45 15.90
CA PRO A 193 16.48 7.53 16.81
C PRO A 193 17.64 8.30 17.46
N ASP A 194 18.71 7.57 17.80
CA ASP A 194 19.89 8.12 18.50
C ASP A 194 21.09 8.38 17.56
N GLY A 195 20.86 8.36 16.25
CA GLY A 195 21.87 8.65 15.23
C GLY A 195 22.90 7.53 14.99
N LEU A 196 23.92 7.84 14.18
CA LEU A 196 24.88 6.86 13.65
C LEU A 196 25.78 6.26 14.73
N ALA A 197 26.28 7.06 15.67
CA ALA A 197 27.15 6.59 16.74
C ALA A 197 26.46 5.52 17.60
N ALA A 198 25.21 5.76 17.99
CA ALA A 198 24.41 4.79 18.73
C ALA A 198 24.15 3.52 17.90
N PHE A 199 23.81 3.67 16.62
CA PHE A 199 23.65 2.52 15.71
C PHE A 199 24.91 1.65 15.67
N VAL A 200 26.07 2.25 15.44
CA VAL A 200 27.36 1.55 15.36
C VAL A 200 27.68 0.82 16.67
N SER A 201 27.44 1.47 17.82
CA SER A 201 27.64 0.86 19.13
C SER A 201 26.77 -0.40 19.30
N GLU A 202 25.47 -0.30 19.04
CA GLU A 202 24.52 -1.40 19.23
C GLU A 202 24.80 -2.58 18.30
N VAL A 203 25.09 -2.29 17.03
CA VAL A 203 25.45 -3.32 16.04
C VAL A 203 26.75 -4.01 16.41
N ARG A 204 27.75 -3.29 16.91
CA ARG A 204 29.04 -3.86 17.33
C ARG A 204 28.88 -4.81 18.52
N ASP A 205 28.01 -4.46 19.47
CA ASP A 205 27.88 -5.18 20.73
C ASP A 205 26.91 -6.36 20.64
N ARG A 206 25.89 -6.27 19.78
CA ARG A 206 24.83 -7.27 19.69
C ARG A 206 24.81 -7.99 18.35
N LYS A 207 24.89 -9.31 18.40
CA LYS A 207 24.53 -10.18 17.27
C LYS A 207 23.05 -10.56 17.37
N LEU A 208 22.32 -10.54 16.24
CA LEU A 208 20.92 -10.99 16.19
C LEU A 208 20.81 -12.49 15.96
N ASN A 209 19.86 -13.10 16.66
CA ASN A 209 19.47 -14.50 16.50
C ASN A 209 17.98 -14.66 16.87
N LEU A 210 17.13 -14.01 16.07
CA LEU A 210 15.69 -13.94 16.27
C LEU A 210 15.07 -15.33 16.18
N ARG A 211 14.02 -15.54 16.96
CA ARG A 211 13.08 -16.65 16.83
C ARG A 211 11.74 -16.12 16.37
N ILE A 212 11.00 -16.94 15.64
CA ILE A 212 9.65 -16.63 15.18
C ILE A 212 8.66 -17.70 15.62
N ARG A 213 7.42 -17.29 15.90
CA ARG A 213 6.32 -18.20 16.23
C ARG A 213 5.01 -17.67 15.63
N MET A 214 4.30 -18.51 14.89
CA MET A 214 2.96 -18.18 14.39
C MET A 214 1.89 -18.80 15.29
N LEU A 215 0.91 -17.98 15.67
CA LEU A 215 -0.26 -18.37 16.45
C LEU A 215 -1.47 -18.44 15.52
N GLY A 216 -1.70 -19.62 14.94
CA GLY A 216 -2.81 -19.85 14.02
C GLY A 216 -2.49 -19.40 12.58
N GLY A 217 -3.42 -18.71 11.92
CA GLY A 217 -3.32 -18.41 10.49
C GLY A 217 -4.36 -19.17 9.66
N SER A 218 -5.64 -18.97 9.97
CA SER A 218 -6.75 -19.58 9.22
C SER A 218 -7.51 -18.53 8.40
N GLN A 219 -8.10 -18.95 7.29
CA GLN A 219 -8.98 -18.08 6.49
C GLN A 219 -10.16 -17.56 7.32
N ALA A 220 -10.73 -18.39 8.20
CA ALA A 220 -11.78 -17.98 9.14
C ALA A 220 -11.30 -16.90 10.12
N GLY A 221 -10.02 -16.91 10.53
CA GLY A 221 -9.43 -15.89 11.38
C GLY A 221 -9.32 -14.53 10.67
N TYR A 222 -8.88 -14.52 9.41
CA TYR A 222 -8.84 -13.29 8.61
C TYR A 222 -10.24 -12.72 8.38
N GLN A 223 -11.23 -13.57 8.08
CA GLN A 223 -12.62 -13.14 7.94
C GLN A 223 -13.18 -12.52 9.22
N ARG A 224 -12.91 -13.11 10.40
CA ARG A 224 -13.34 -12.50 11.68
C ARG A 224 -12.68 -11.14 11.92
N LEU A 225 -11.38 -11.02 11.64
CA LEU A 225 -10.65 -9.77 11.75
C LEU A 225 -11.26 -8.69 10.84
N THR A 226 -11.51 -9.02 9.57
CA THR A 226 -12.12 -8.09 8.60
C THR A 226 -13.55 -7.72 9.01
N ARG A 227 -14.35 -8.66 9.49
CA ARG A 227 -15.70 -8.38 10.01
C ARG A 227 -15.69 -7.43 11.20
N ARG A 228 -14.72 -7.58 12.11
CA ARG A 228 -14.50 -6.64 13.24
C ARG A 228 -14.08 -5.26 12.74
N TRP A 229 -13.26 -5.20 11.69
CA TRP A 229 -12.86 -3.95 11.03
C TRP A 229 -14.02 -3.25 10.32
N TRP A 230 -14.91 -3.99 9.67
CA TRP A 230 -16.06 -3.45 8.94
C TRP A 230 -17.19 -2.98 9.87
N ALA A 231 -17.31 -3.56 11.07
CA ALA A 231 -18.42 -3.28 11.98
C ALA A 231 -18.63 -1.78 12.31
N PRO A 232 -17.60 -0.97 12.60
CA PRO A 232 -17.76 0.48 12.77
C PRO A 232 -18.27 1.19 11.52
N VAL A 233 -17.83 0.78 10.32
CA VAL A 233 -18.29 1.38 9.06
C VAL A 233 -19.76 1.06 8.82
N ARG A 234 -20.15 -0.21 9.00
CA ARG A 234 -21.55 -0.61 8.92
C ARG A 234 -22.42 0.15 9.93
N ALA A 235 -21.95 0.32 11.16
CA ALA A 235 -22.68 1.09 12.16
C ALA A 235 -22.90 2.55 11.70
N ARG A 236 -21.89 3.18 11.09
CA ARG A 236 -22.04 4.53 10.51
C ARG A 236 -23.01 4.59 9.34
N LEU A 237 -22.98 3.61 8.44
CA LEU A 237 -23.96 3.51 7.36
C LEU A 237 -25.38 3.37 7.91
N THR A 238 -25.58 2.64 9.00
CA THR A 238 -26.90 2.51 9.64
C THR A 238 -27.32 3.81 10.34
N ASP A 239 -26.44 4.41 11.15
CA ASP A 239 -26.71 5.67 11.85
C ASP A 239 -27.12 6.80 10.90
N GLN A 240 -26.55 6.81 9.70
CA GLN A 240 -26.79 7.83 8.68
C GLN A 240 -27.89 7.47 7.68
N SER A 241 -28.59 6.34 7.86
CA SER A 241 -29.61 5.84 6.94
C SER A 241 -29.09 5.63 5.50
N LEU A 242 -27.86 5.16 5.38
CA LEU A 242 -27.16 4.87 4.11
C LEU A 242 -27.05 3.37 3.83
N SER A 243 -27.56 2.50 4.71
CA SER A 243 -27.35 1.04 4.60
C SER A 243 -28.05 0.39 3.41
N ASP A 244 -29.13 0.99 2.90
CA ASP A 244 -29.89 0.50 1.75
C ASP A 244 -29.58 1.28 0.46
N LYS A 245 -28.67 2.26 0.53
CA LYS A 245 -28.29 3.10 -0.61
C LYS A 245 -27.33 2.35 -1.54
N PRO A 246 -27.46 2.49 -2.86
CA PRO A 246 -26.49 1.93 -3.79
C PRO A 246 -25.05 2.34 -3.45
N MET A 247 -24.16 1.38 -3.25
CA MET A 247 -22.78 1.61 -2.83
C MET A 247 -21.82 1.65 -4.02
N TYR A 248 -20.92 2.63 -4.00
CA TYR A 248 -19.70 2.65 -4.81
C TYR A 248 -18.52 2.38 -3.89
N PHE A 249 -17.88 1.23 -4.06
CA PHE A 249 -16.66 0.89 -3.33
C PHE A 249 -15.45 1.46 -4.05
N VAL A 250 -14.60 2.18 -3.33
CA VAL A 250 -13.32 2.66 -3.83
C VAL A 250 -12.20 2.19 -2.90
N SER A 251 -11.14 1.65 -3.47
CA SER A 251 -9.86 1.44 -2.76
C SER A 251 -8.86 2.44 -3.32
N SER A 252 -8.48 3.45 -2.54
CA SER A 252 -7.59 4.52 -3.01
C SER A 252 -6.78 5.18 -1.88
N ASN A 253 -6.15 6.31 -2.16
CA ASN A 253 -5.60 7.18 -1.14
C ASN A 253 -6.73 7.83 -0.30
N THR A 254 -6.50 8.05 0.99
CA THR A 254 -7.48 8.71 1.87
C THR A 254 -7.65 10.20 1.59
N HIS A 255 -6.71 10.84 0.88
CA HIS A 255 -6.79 12.27 0.58
C HIS A 255 -7.38 12.56 -0.80
N SER A 256 -7.14 11.69 -1.79
CA SER A 256 -7.30 12.09 -3.19
C SER A 256 -8.76 12.31 -3.55
N LEU A 257 -9.67 11.40 -3.19
CA LEU A 257 -11.10 11.60 -3.37
C LEU A 257 -11.67 12.71 -2.49
N MET A 258 -11.22 12.83 -1.23
CA MET A 258 -11.73 13.85 -0.31
C MET A 258 -11.47 15.24 -0.84
N ASN A 259 -10.24 15.49 -1.29
CA ASN A 259 -9.85 16.78 -1.82
C ASN A 259 -10.71 17.18 -3.04
N LEU A 260 -11.18 16.20 -3.84
CA LEU A 260 -12.07 16.49 -4.98
C LEU A 260 -13.49 16.90 -4.59
N VAL A 261 -13.98 16.47 -3.42
CA VAL A 261 -15.38 16.67 -3.00
C VAL A 261 -15.54 17.62 -1.82
N SER A 262 -14.43 18.17 -1.33
CA SER A 262 -14.41 19.03 -0.15
C SER A 262 -13.42 20.20 -0.30
N THR A 263 -13.32 20.80 -1.50
CA THR A 263 -12.31 21.85 -1.79
C THR A 263 -12.43 23.06 -0.88
N LYS A 264 -13.67 23.38 -0.44
CA LYS A 264 -13.97 24.46 0.51
C LYS A 264 -13.96 24.04 1.97
N ALA A 265 -13.62 22.78 2.29
CA ALA A 265 -13.65 22.28 3.66
C ALA A 265 -12.35 22.58 4.42
N GLY A 266 -12.44 23.47 5.41
CA GLY A 266 -11.31 23.84 6.25
C GLY A 266 -10.60 25.09 5.75
N VAL A 267 -9.29 24.99 5.49
CA VAL A 267 -8.41 26.08 5.04
C VAL A 267 -8.82 26.58 3.65
N SER A 268 -8.91 27.90 3.49
CA SER A 268 -9.25 28.53 2.20
C SER A 268 -8.05 28.62 1.26
N GLU A 269 -8.33 28.86 -0.02
CA GLU A 269 -7.31 29.16 -1.04
C GLU A 269 -6.38 30.31 -0.60
N ASP A 270 -6.94 31.43 -0.15
CA ASP A 270 -6.17 32.58 0.32
C ASP A 270 -5.27 32.23 1.52
N GLU A 271 -5.78 31.42 2.46
CA GLU A 271 -5.01 30.94 3.61
C GLU A 271 -3.86 30.03 3.16
N ILE A 272 -4.09 29.15 2.17
CA ILE A 272 -3.05 28.27 1.60
C ILE A 272 -1.98 29.10 0.91
N VAL A 273 -2.37 30.05 0.06
CA VAL A 273 -1.44 30.91 -0.67
C VAL A 273 -0.59 31.73 0.30
N ALA A 274 -1.20 32.36 1.31
CA ALA A 274 -0.50 33.12 2.33
C ALA A 274 0.46 32.24 3.16
N PHE A 275 0.07 31.00 3.47
CA PHE A 275 0.94 30.02 4.11
C PHE A 275 2.15 29.68 3.23
N VAL A 276 1.94 29.38 1.95
CA VAL A 276 3.06 29.07 1.05
C VAL A 276 4.03 30.23 0.95
N GLU A 277 3.56 31.47 0.81
CA GLU A 277 4.42 32.65 0.71
C GLU A 277 5.25 32.93 1.96
N SER A 278 4.68 32.72 3.14
CA SER A 278 5.33 33.05 4.41
C SER A 278 6.21 31.93 4.94
N GLU A 279 5.82 30.70 4.66
CA GLU A 279 6.23 29.53 5.43
C GLU A 279 6.48 28.31 4.54
N GLY A 280 6.08 28.33 3.28
CA GLY A 280 6.25 27.23 2.34
C GLY A 280 7.72 26.97 1.98
N PRO A 281 8.04 25.75 1.50
CA PRO A 281 9.37 25.46 0.99
C PRO A 281 9.64 26.23 -0.31
N ASP A 282 10.92 26.57 -0.55
CA ASP A 282 11.34 27.43 -1.68
C ASP A 282 10.78 26.99 -3.04
N TYR A 283 10.77 25.69 -3.33
CA TYR A 283 10.25 25.16 -4.60
C TYR A 283 8.75 25.43 -4.80
N LEU A 284 7.97 25.49 -3.72
CA LEU A 284 6.53 25.74 -3.80
C LEU A 284 6.25 27.25 -3.89
N VAL A 285 7.11 28.08 -3.30
CA VAL A 285 7.09 29.54 -3.48
C VAL A 285 7.42 29.90 -4.94
N GLU A 286 8.40 29.24 -5.53
CA GLU A 286 8.76 29.39 -6.95
C GLU A 286 7.59 29.00 -7.86
N GLU A 287 6.99 27.83 -7.64
CA GLU A 287 5.81 27.36 -8.39
C GLU A 287 4.63 28.35 -8.29
N LEU A 288 4.38 28.93 -7.11
CA LEU A 288 3.35 29.97 -6.92
C LEU A 288 3.65 31.23 -7.75
N GLY A 289 4.93 31.63 -7.84
CA GLY A 289 5.38 32.71 -8.72
C GLY A 289 5.08 32.40 -10.19
N ASP A 290 5.36 31.16 -10.61
CA ASP A 290 5.11 30.71 -11.97
C ASP A 290 3.61 30.67 -12.31
N PHE A 291 2.74 30.30 -11.38
CA PHE A 291 1.28 30.41 -11.56
C PHE A 291 0.84 31.86 -11.81
N ARG A 292 1.34 32.81 -11.00
CA ARG A 292 0.99 34.24 -11.11
C ARG A 292 1.45 34.87 -12.42
N GLU A 293 2.57 34.38 -12.95
CA GLU A 293 3.16 34.87 -14.19
C GLU A 293 2.68 34.08 -15.42
N GLY A 294 1.85 33.04 -15.23
CA GLY A 294 1.38 32.16 -16.31
C GLY A 294 2.49 31.35 -16.97
N ARG A 295 3.53 30.99 -16.21
CA ARG A 295 4.73 30.26 -16.68
C ARG A 295 4.70 28.76 -16.41
N THR A 296 3.75 28.26 -15.60
CA THR A 296 3.61 26.83 -15.29
C THR A 296 2.43 26.21 -16.04
N GLU A 297 2.58 24.93 -16.40
CA GLU A 297 1.50 24.07 -16.89
C GLU A 297 0.81 23.30 -15.74
N GLY A 298 1.29 23.46 -14.51
CA GLY A 298 0.76 22.77 -13.32
C GLY A 298 -0.73 23.02 -13.06
N SER A 299 -1.39 22.07 -12.38
CA SER A 299 -2.77 22.24 -11.94
C SER A 299 -2.83 23.06 -10.65
N TRP A 300 -3.63 24.13 -10.68
CA TRP A 300 -3.89 24.96 -9.50
C TRP A 300 -4.51 24.15 -8.37
N GLU A 301 -5.44 23.25 -8.68
CA GLU A 301 -6.05 22.34 -7.70
C GLU A 301 -4.98 21.47 -7.02
N ASN A 302 -4.06 20.89 -7.79
CA ASN A 302 -2.97 20.08 -7.24
C ASN A 302 -2.04 20.92 -6.34
N PHE A 303 -1.75 22.17 -6.72
CA PHE A 303 -1.00 23.13 -5.90
C PHE A 303 -1.69 23.39 -4.57
N LEU A 304 -3.00 23.69 -4.59
CA LEU A 304 -3.78 23.93 -3.38
C LEU A 304 -3.84 22.69 -2.48
N TYR A 305 -4.02 21.50 -3.04
CA TYR A 305 -4.05 20.27 -2.25
C TYR A 305 -2.71 19.98 -1.59
N TYR A 306 -1.60 20.23 -2.29
CA TYR A 306 -0.27 20.06 -1.73
C TYR A 306 0.03 21.12 -0.66
N GLY A 307 -0.29 22.38 -0.92
CA GLY A 307 -0.15 23.47 0.04
C GLY A 307 -1.00 23.26 1.30
N ALA A 308 -2.26 22.84 1.15
CA ALA A 308 -3.15 22.50 2.25
C ALA A 308 -2.58 21.36 3.10
N ARG A 309 -2.01 20.32 2.47
CA ARG A 309 -1.34 19.24 3.18
C ARG A 309 -0.20 19.78 4.07
N LEU A 310 0.70 20.58 3.51
CA LEU A 310 1.81 21.16 4.27
C LEU A 310 1.32 22.09 5.39
N PHE A 311 0.26 22.85 5.13
CA PHE A 311 -0.39 23.68 6.15
C PHE A 311 -0.86 22.83 7.34
N TYR A 312 -1.63 21.77 7.09
CA TYR A 312 -2.17 20.91 8.15
C TYR A 312 -1.10 20.09 8.87
N GLU A 313 0.00 19.70 8.20
CA GLU A 313 1.15 19.03 8.83
C GLU A 313 1.83 19.91 9.89
N ARG A 314 1.69 21.24 9.81
CA ARG A 314 2.19 22.18 10.83
C ARG A 314 1.19 22.51 11.93
N GLN A 315 -0.07 22.11 11.77
CA GLN A 315 -1.09 22.32 12.78
C GLN A 315 -1.08 21.18 13.81
N PRO A 316 -1.35 21.45 15.10
CA PRO A 316 -1.62 20.39 16.07
C PRO A 316 -2.83 19.56 15.62
N GLU A 317 -2.75 18.23 15.63
CA GLU A 317 -3.84 17.33 15.14
C GLU A 317 -5.20 17.56 15.85
N ASP A 318 -5.15 17.98 17.11
CA ASP A 318 -6.30 18.36 17.96
C ASP A 318 -6.57 19.88 17.97
N GLY A 319 -5.97 20.62 17.04
CA GLY A 319 -6.10 22.07 16.92
C GLY A 319 -7.36 22.51 16.17
N GLU A 320 -7.66 23.81 16.28
CA GLU A 320 -8.86 24.44 15.71
C GLU A 320 -8.96 24.27 14.18
N ALA A 321 -7.84 24.31 13.46
CA ALA A 321 -7.82 24.12 12.01
C ALA A 321 -8.34 22.73 11.59
N TRP A 322 -7.90 21.69 12.30
CA TRP A 322 -8.36 20.32 12.06
C TRP A 322 -9.82 20.12 12.48
N ASP A 323 -10.25 20.74 13.58
CA ASP A 323 -11.65 20.71 14.01
C ASP A 323 -12.58 21.40 13.01
N ARG A 324 -12.17 22.57 12.50
CA ARG A 324 -12.87 23.30 11.43
C ARG A 324 -13.04 22.41 10.21
N ARG A 325 -11.96 21.79 9.73
CA ARG A 325 -11.99 20.85 8.59
C ARG A 325 -12.94 19.67 8.84
N ARG A 326 -12.75 18.95 9.95
CA ARG A 326 -13.56 17.77 10.29
C ARG A 326 -15.05 18.12 10.43
N LYS A 327 -15.37 19.32 10.93
CA LYS A 327 -16.75 19.80 11.03
C LYS A 327 -17.35 20.06 9.65
N ALA A 328 -16.63 20.80 8.79
CA ALA A 328 -17.07 21.10 7.44
C ALA A 328 -17.25 19.82 6.59
N GLU A 329 -16.30 18.88 6.65
CA GLU A 329 -16.40 17.59 5.97
C GLU A 329 -17.65 16.80 6.42
N ARG A 330 -17.96 16.79 7.73
CA ARG A 330 -19.19 16.13 8.22
C ARG A 330 -20.47 16.78 7.72
N GLU A 331 -20.48 18.11 7.59
CA GLU A 331 -21.61 18.86 7.03
C GLU A 331 -21.84 18.51 5.55
N LEU A 332 -20.75 18.23 4.81
CA LEU A 332 -20.76 17.71 3.44
C LEU A 332 -21.06 16.20 3.34
N GLY A 333 -21.42 15.54 4.46
CA GLY A 333 -21.74 14.11 4.46
C GLY A 333 -20.52 13.18 4.41
N ILE A 334 -19.32 13.69 4.70
CA ILE A 334 -18.07 12.91 4.72
C ILE A 334 -17.79 12.44 6.15
N THR A 335 -17.57 11.15 6.33
CA THR A 335 -17.25 10.54 7.63
C THR A 335 -15.98 9.72 7.56
N HIS A 336 -14.96 10.13 8.32
CA HIS A 336 -13.68 9.42 8.44
C HIS A 336 -13.74 8.39 9.57
N ILE A 337 -13.25 7.18 9.30
CA ILE A 337 -13.29 6.05 10.23
C ILE A 337 -11.89 5.40 10.27
N SER A 338 -11.14 5.71 11.32
CA SER A 338 -9.82 5.12 11.55
C SER A 338 -9.93 3.70 12.10
N SER A 339 -9.08 2.78 11.62
CA SER A 339 -9.09 1.40 12.12
C SER A 339 -8.44 1.25 13.49
N ARG A 340 -9.19 0.58 14.38
CA ARG A 340 -8.74 0.14 15.72
C ARG A 340 -8.39 -1.34 15.82
N THR A 341 -8.47 -2.10 14.72
CA THR A 341 -8.22 -3.55 14.69
C THR A 341 -6.88 -3.89 14.05
N GLY A 342 -6.50 -5.18 14.04
CA GLY A 342 -5.29 -5.67 13.38
C GLY A 342 -5.22 -5.34 11.87
N LEU A 343 -6.36 -5.12 11.21
CA LEU A 343 -6.41 -4.61 9.84
C LEU A 343 -6.29 -3.07 9.86
N ARG A 344 -5.08 -2.53 9.68
CA ARG A 344 -4.79 -1.08 9.71
C ARG A 344 -5.13 -0.37 8.39
N VAL A 345 -6.41 -0.44 8.01
CA VAL A 345 -6.97 0.23 6.84
C VAL A 345 -8.01 1.25 7.30
N SER A 346 -7.85 2.53 6.96
CA SER A 346 -8.88 3.53 7.25
C SER A 346 -9.99 3.49 6.20
N ALA A 347 -11.19 3.92 6.58
CA ALA A 347 -12.34 4.01 5.69
C ALA A 347 -12.98 5.40 5.74
N GLN A 348 -13.63 5.79 4.65
CA GLN A 348 -14.38 7.02 4.49
C GLN A 348 -15.73 6.70 3.87
N VAL A 349 -16.77 7.34 4.39
CA VAL A 349 -18.13 7.24 3.86
C VAL A 349 -18.53 8.62 3.34
N ILE A 350 -19.05 8.69 2.12
CA ILE A 350 -19.49 9.92 1.45
C ILE A 350 -20.95 9.76 1.03
N ASP A 351 -21.85 10.55 1.61
CA ASP A 351 -23.25 10.66 1.17
C ASP A 351 -23.34 11.65 0.00
N LEU A 352 -23.47 11.15 -1.23
CA LEU A 352 -23.39 11.99 -2.44
C LEU A 352 -24.40 13.15 -2.43
N ALA A 353 -25.60 12.92 -1.89
CA ALA A 353 -26.66 13.92 -1.80
C ALA A 353 -26.34 15.14 -0.92
N LYS A 354 -25.30 15.06 -0.09
CA LYS A 354 -24.90 16.14 0.83
C LYS A 354 -23.71 16.95 0.33
N LEU A 355 -23.09 16.53 -0.78
CA LEU A 355 -21.98 17.28 -1.36
C LEU A 355 -22.47 18.65 -1.85
N ASP A 356 -21.61 19.66 -1.66
CA ASP A 356 -21.85 21.02 -2.15
C ASP A 356 -21.34 21.13 -3.59
N PRO A 357 -22.21 21.35 -4.60
CA PRO A 357 -21.79 21.51 -6.00
C PRO A 357 -20.71 22.58 -6.19
N GLU A 358 -20.74 23.67 -5.41
CA GLU A 358 -19.73 24.73 -5.53
C GLU A 358 -18.41 24.40 -4.82
N GLY A 359 -18.40 23.37 -3.98
CA GLY A 359 -17.25 22.86 -3.24
C GLY A 359 -16.60 21.63 -3.88
N LEU A 360 -16.97 21.32 -5.12
CA LEU A 360 -16.38 20.27 -5.93
C LEU A 360 -15.19 20.77 -6.75
N ASP A 361 -14.24 19.88 -7.01
CA ASP A 361 -13.12 20.14 -7.92
C ASP A 361 -13.65 20.42 -9.33
N THR A 362 -13.13 21.48 -9.94
CA THR A 362 -13.54 21.99 -11.26
C THR A 362 -13.41 20.93 -12.37
N ARG A 363 -12.46 19.99 -12.23
CA ARG A 363 -12.20 18.90 -13.18
C ARG A 363 -13.31 17.84 -13.17
N LEU A 364 -14.14 17.79 -12.13
CA LEU A 364 -15.36 16.98 -12.12
C LEU A 364 -16.42 17.49 -13.11
N GLY A 365 -16.23 18.70 -13.65
CA GLY A 365 -17.08 19.30 -14.67
C GLY A 365 -18.36 19.91 -14.10
N PRO A 366 -19.20 20.50 -14.96
CA PRO A 366 -20.47 21.08 -14.54
C PRO A 366 -21.41 19.97 -14.05
N ILE A 367 -21.87 20.08 -12.81
CA ILE A 367 -22.75 19.11 -12.16
C ILE A 367 -24.09 19.78 -11.88
N ASP A 368 -25.18 19.10 -12.22
CA ASP A 368 -26.52 19.56 -11.91
C ASP A 368 -26.78 19.44 -10.38
N ALA A 369 -26.93 20.59 -9.72
CA ALA A 369 -27.13 20.69 -8.28
C ALA A 369 -28.43 19.99 -7.81
N ASP A 370 -29.52 20.08 -8.59
CA ASP A 370 -30.79 19.45 -8.25
C ASP A 370 -30.72 17.93 -8.37
N LYS A 371 -29.99 17.43 -9.37
CA LYS A 371 -29.71 15.99 -9.50
C LYS A 371 -28.79 15.51 -8.38
N LEU A 372 -27.73 16.27 -8.03
CA LEU A 372 -26.80 15.90 -6.96
C LEU A 372 -27.55 15.79 -5.62
N ALA A 373 -28.40 16.76 -5.27
CA ALA A 373 -29.19 16.73 -4.05
C ALA A 373 -30.15 15.53 -3.95
N ARG A 374 -30.41 14.84 -5.07
CA ARG A 374 -31.26 13.64 -5.18
C ARG A 374 -30.47 12.37 -5.47
N ALA A 375 -29.13 12.46 -5.55
CA ALA A 375 -28.27 11.31 -5.76
C ALA A 375 -28.53 10.27 -4.66
N ASN A 376 -28.66 9.01 -5.07
CA ASN A 376 -28.98 7.94 -4.13
C ASN A 376 -27.73 7.17 -3.72
N GLY A 377 -26.60 7.36 -4.42
CA GLY A 377 -25.36 6.66 -4.15
C GLY A 377 -24.68 7.05 -2.83
N VAL A 378 -23.98 6.07 -2.23
CA VAL A 378 -23.00 6.28 -1.16
C VAL A 378 -21.64 5.79 -1.63
N VAL A 379 -20.58 6.56 -1.41
CA VAL A 379 -19.21 6.11 -1.68
C VAL A 379 -18.60 5.61 -0.38
N VAL A 380 -18.04 4.40 -0.42
CA VAL A 380 -17.16 3.87 0.64
C VAL A 380 -15.76 3.79 0.07
N ASN A 381 -14.92 4.76 0.44
CA ASN A 381 -13.51 4.75 0.11
C ASN A 381 -12.73 4.07 1.24
N ILE A 382 -11.82 3.17 0.90
CA ILE A 382 -10.87 2.60 1.83
C ILE A 382 -9.46 3.00 1.44
N GLU A 383 -8.59 3.07 2.43
CA GLU A 383 -7.17 3.11 2.19
C GLU A 383 -6.68 1.79 1.57
N TYR A 384 -5.67 1.85 0.68
CA TYR A 384 -5.13 0.66 0.03
C TYR A 384 -4.72 -0.43 1.05
N PRO A 385 -5.34 -1.63 0.96
CA PRO A 385 -4.92 -2.79 1.73
C PRO A 385 -3.63 -3.39 1.15
N LEU A 386 -3.07 -4.42 1.80
CA LEU A 386 -1.99 -5.21 1.20
C LEU A 386 -2.49 -6.57 0.75
N GLY A 387 -2.23 -6.89 -0.51
CA GLY A 387 -2.35 -8.24 -1.02
C GLY A 387 -3.74 -8.82 -0.81
N LEU A 388 -3.77 -10.05 -0.29
CA LEU A 388 -5.00 -10.78 -0.01
C LEU A 388 -5.93 -10.12 1.02
N ALA A 389 -5.51 -9.07 1.73
CA ALA A 389 -6.44 -8.28 2.53
C ALA A 389 -7.50 -7.60 1.65
N ALA A 390 -7.18 -7.24 0.40
CA ALA A 390 -8.13 -6.70 -0.59
C ALA A 390 -9.31 -7.65 -0.83
N TYR A 391 -9.02 -8.93 -1.09
CA TYR A 391 -10.04 -9.97 -1.23
C TYR A 391 -10.93 -10.06 0.01
N ASN A 392 -10.31 -10.15 1.20
CA ASN A 392 -11.06 -10.28 2.44
C ASN A 392 -11.99 -9.08 2.69
N ILE A 393 -11.52 -7.86 2.42
CA ILE A 393 -12.29 -6.63 2.60
C ILE A 393 -13.47 -6.57 1.65
N LEU A 394 -13.23 -6.67 0.34
CA LEU A 394 -14.30 -6.52 -0.64
C LEU A 394 -15.35 -7.63 -0.45
N ARG A 395 -14.92 -8.86 -0.15
CA ARG A 395 -15.82 -9.96 0.16
C ARG A 395 -16.68 -9.72 1.41
N GLU A 396 -16.11 -9.16 2.48
CA GLU A 396 -16.90 -8.83 3.68
C GLU A 396 -17.91 -7.72 3.39
N ILE A 397 -17.52 -6.70 2.61
CA ILE A 397 -18.41 -5.61 2.21
C ILE A 397 -19.57 -6.15 1.37
N THR A 398 -19.29 -6.96 0.35
CA THR A 398 -20.32 -7.53 -0.54
C THR A 398 -21.22 -8.55 0.15
N THR A 399 -20.70 -9.25 1.17
CA THR A 399 -21.53 -10.12 2.02
C THR A 399 -22.45 -9.30 2.94
N ALA A 400 -21.99 -8.13 3.39
CA ALA A 400 -22.73 -7.29 4.32
C ALA A 400 -23.68 -6.28 3.65
N HIS A 401 -23.53 -6.04 2.35
CA HIS A 401 -24.26 -5.02 1.60
C HIS A 401 -24.65 -5.56 0.21
N ASP A 402 -25.93 -5.52 -0.10
CA ASP A 402 -26.51 -6.19 -1.28
C ASP A 402 -26.55 -5.32 -2.54
N THR A 403 -26.49 -4.00 -2.41
CA THR A 403 -26.65 -3.04 -3.51
C THR A 403 -25.33 -2.38 -3.94
N LEU A 404 -24.33 -3.18 -4.32
CA LEU A 404 -23.08 -2.65 -4.89
C LEU A 404 -23.27 -2.25 -6.37
N ARG A 405 -22.92 -1.02 -6.74
CA ARG A 405 -23.02 -0.49 -8.12
C ARG A 405 -21.70 -0.48 -8.85
N GLY A 406 -20.62 -0.16 -8.15
CA GLY A 406 -19.30 -0.01 -8.74
C GLY A 406 -18.18 -0.38 -7.77
N VAL A 407 -17.09 -0.92 -8.31
CA VAL A 407 -15.84 -1.22 -7.61
C VAL A 407 -14.71 -0.55 -8.38
N TYR A 408 -14.03 0.39 -7.72
CA TYR A 408 -12.93 1.14 -8.33
C TYR A 408 -11.67 1.00 -7.48
N VAL A 409 -10.56 0.64 -8.12
CA VAL A 409 -9.27 0.48 -7.44
C VAL A 409 -8.27 1.47 -8.04
N LEU A 410 -7.71 2.32 -7.18
CA LEU A 410 -6.57 3.16 -7.48
C LEU A 410 -5.36 2.64 -6.69
N GLY A 411 -4.44 1.99 -7.41
CA GLY A 411 -3.24 1.38 -6.85
C GLY A 411 -1.96 2.08 -7.24
N LYS A 412 -0.90 1.78 -6.50
CA LYS A 412 0.49 2.02 -6.93
C LYS A 412 0.99 0.77 -7.63
N ALA A 413 1.80 0.94 -8.66
CA ALA A 413 2.49 -0.16 -9.29
C ALA A 413 3.92 0.21 -9.64
N ALA A 414 4.76 -0.82 -9.67
CA ALA A 414 6.05 -0.72 -10.31
C ALA A 414 5.87 -0.98 -11.82
N THR A 415 6.52 -0.16 -12.65
CA THR A 415 6.42 -0.28 -14.11
C THR A 415 7.69 -0.86 -14.74
N LEU A 416 7.51 -1.66 -15.79
CA LEU A 416 8.59 -2.25 -16.59
C LEU A 416 8.78 -1.55 -17.95
N ASN A 417 7.83 -0.69 -18.37
CA ASN A 417 7.85 -0.07 -19.71
C ASN A 417 7.43 1.42 -19.74
N ALA A 418 7.12 2.02 -18.59
CA ALA A 418 6.62 3.38 -18.48
C ALA A 418 7.50 4.22 -17.53
N ASP A 419 7.22 5.51 -17.44
CA ASP A 419 7.93 6.41 -16.54
C ASP A 419 7.19 6.57 -15.19
N VAL A 420 7.94 6.87 -14.13
CA VAL A 420 7.35 7.17 -12.82
C VAL A 420 6.50 8.43 -12.95
N GLY A 421 5.23 8.35 -12.57
CA GLY A 421 4.23 9.40 -12.79
C GLY A 421 3.24 9.08 -13.92
N ASP A 422 3.45 8.03 -14.71
CA ASP A 422 2.46 7.58 -15.69
C ASP A 422 1.26 6.88 -15.03
N VAL A 423 0.12 6.91 -15.70
CA VAL A 423 -1.09 6.17 -15.33
C VAL A 423 -1.25 4.95 -16.24
N LEU A 424 -1.44 3.78 -15.62
CA LEU A 424 -1.47 2.48 -16.26
C LEU A 424 -2.86 1.85 -16.07
N ILE A 425 -3.56 1.59 -17.17
CA ILE A 425 -4.90 1.01 -17.18
C ILE A 425 -4.80 -0.40 -17.76
N SER A 426 -5.02 -1.40 -16.90
CA SER A 426 -4.85 -2.80 -17.27
C SER A 426 -6.16 -3.44 -17.74
N GLY A 427 -6.13 -4.07 -18.92
CA GLY A 427 -7.23 -4.93 -19.41
C GLY A 427 -7.05 -6.40 -19.03
N VAL A 428 -5.91 -6.72 -18.41
CA VAL A 428 -5.42 -8.07 -18.15
C VAL A 428 -4.75 -8.08 -16.78
N ILE A 429 -5.17 -8.97 -15.89
CA ILE A 429 -4.55 -9.16 -14.57
C ILE A 429 -4.23 -10.64 -14.36
N HIS A 430 -2.98 -10.97 -14.07
CA HIS A 430 -2.58 -12.31 -13.63
C HIS A 430 -2.34 -12.32 -12.13
N ASP A 431 -3.05 -13.17 -11.40
CA ASP A 431 -2.97 -13.25 -9.94
C ASP A 431 -2.11 -14.44 -9.49
N GLU A 432 -0.92 -14.18 -8.93
CA GLU A 432 -0.06 -15.25 -8.41
C GLU A 432 -0.66 -15.98 -7.19
N HIS A 433 -1.60 -15.35 -6.47
CA HIS A 433 -2.21 -15.99 -5.31
C HIS A 433 -3.12 -17.16 -5.71
N SER A 434 -3.89 -17.00 -6.78
CA SER A 434 -4.78 -18.03 -7.32
C SER A 434 -4.19 -18.78 -8.53
N GLY A 435 -3.19 -18.20 -9.20
CA GLY A 435 -2.70 -18.62 -10.51
C GLY A 435 -3.67 -18.31 -11.66
N SER A 436 -4.77 -17.60 -11.38
CA SER A 436 -5.80 -17.28 -12.38
C SER A 436 -5.48 -15.99 -13.12
N THR A 437 -6.09 -15.83 -14.29
CA THR A 437 -5.87 -14.69 -15.18
C THR A 437 -7.21 -14.08 -15.58
N TYR A 438 -7.39 -12.78 -15.36
CA TYR A 438 -8.65 -12.05 -15.49
C TYR A 438 -8.58 -11.04 -16.63
N TRP A 439 -9.44 -11.21 -17.64
CA TRP A 439 -9.65 -10.26 -18.75
C TRP A 439 -10.77 -9.31 -18.40
N LEU A 440 -10.47 -8.02 -18.34
CA LEU A 440 -11.34 -6.95 -17.91
C LEU A 440 -11.86 -6.17 -19.10
N ASP A 441 -13.14 -5.82 -19.06
CA ASP A 441 -13.66 -4.64 -19.73
C ASP A 441 -13.56 -3.47 -18.74
N ASN A 442 -12.34 -2.92 -18.61
CA ASN A 442 -12.02 -1.96 -17.57
C ASN A 442 -12.86 -0.69 -17.76
N ALA A 443 -13.52 -0.22 -16.69
CA ALA A 443 -14.42 0.94 -16.74
C ALA A 443 -13.71 2.26 -17.12
N PHE A 444 -12.38 2.28 -17.15
CA PHE A 444 -11.56 3.43 -17.51
C PHE A 444 -10.77 3.17 -18.78
N THR A 445 -10.54 4.25 -19.52
CA THR A 445 -9.76 4.32 -20.74
C THR A 445 -8.74 5.45 -20.67
N PHE A 446 -7.87 5.54 -21.67
CA PHE A 446 -6.93 6.66 -21.81
C PHE A 446 -7.63 8.03 -21.71
N ASP A 447 -8.76 8.19 -22.39
CA ASP A 447 -9.49 9.47 -22.51
C ASP A 447 -10.09 9.94 -21.17
N ASP A 448 -10.31 9.03 -20.22
CA ASP A 448 -10.84 9.37 -18.90
C ASP A 448 -9.81 10.05 -17.98
N VAL A 449 -8.51 9.85 -18.28
CA VAL A 449 -7.39 10.30 -17.43
C VAL A 449 -6.54 11.36 -18.12
N ALA A 450 -6.25 11.18 -19.41
CA ALA A 450 -5.34 12.04 -20.17
C ALA A 450 -5.65 13.55 -20.11
N PRO A 451 -6.91 14.02 -20.11
CA PRO A 451 -7.21 15.45 -19.99
C PRO A 451 -6.78 16.08 -18.65
N TYR A 452 -6.50 15.26 -17.64
CA TYR A 452 -6.17 15.69 -16.29
C TYR A 452 -4.72 15.37 -15.90
N LEU A 453 -3.93 14.82 -16.84
CA LEU A 453 -2.50 14.60 -16.68
C LEU A 453 -1.74 15.75 -17.34
N VAL A 454 -0.91 16.40 -16.56
CA VAL A 454 -0.02 17.48 -17.00
C VAL A 454 1.37 16.93 -17.31
N PHE A 455 1.93 16.13 -16.40
CA PHE A 455 3.34 15.71 -16.47
C PHE A 455 3.51 14.25 -16.91
N GLY A 456 2.56 13.40 -16.58
CA GLY A 456 2.57 11.97 -16.92
C GLY A 456 1.79 11.65 -18.18
N SER A 457 1.95 10.42 -18.67
CA SER A 457 1.16 9.86 -19.76
C SER A 457 0.16 8.83 -19.26
N GLY A 458 -0.98 8.73 -19.93
CA GLY A 458 -1.90 7.60 -19.77
C GLY A 458 -1.53 6.47 -20.72
N LEU A 459 -1.48 5.23 -20.22
CA LEU A 459 -1.26 4.03 -21.02
C LEU A 459 -2.40 3.05 -20.76
N ASP A 460 -3.20 2.78 -21.80
CA ASP A 460 -4.25 1.77 -21.77
C ASP A 460 -3.76 0.41 -22.28
N ASN A 461 -4.64 -0.60 -22.26
CA ASN A 461 -4.36 -1.95 -22.75
C ASN A 461 -3.12 -2.62 -22.11
N GLN A 462 -2.77 -2.20 -20.89
CA GLN A 462 -1.65 -2.76 -20.15
C GLN A 462 -2.02 -4.12 -19.55
N ARG A 463 -0.99 -4.84 -19.13
CA ARG A 463 -1.12 -6.14 -18.46
C ARG A 463 -0.45 -6.07 -17.09
N ALA A 464 -1.20 -6.42 -16.06
CA ALA A 464 -0.72 -6.44 -14.69
C ALA A 464 -0.47 -7.85 -14.18
N VAL A 465 0.57 -7.99 -13.38
CA VAL A 465 0.79 -9.15 -12.52
C VAL A 465 0.65 -8.73 -11.06
N THR A 466 -0.18 -9.49 -10.35
CA THR A 466 -0.35 -9.38 -8.90
C THR A 466 0.61 -10.33 -8.20
N VAL A 467 1.64 -9.75 -7.58
CA VAL A 467 2.70 -10.50 -6.92
C VAL A 467 2.43 -10.70 -5.43
N LYS A 468 2.96 -11.77 -4.85
CA LYS A 468 2.75 -12.08 -3.42
C LYS A 468 3.41 -11.09 -2.46
N SER A 469 4.59 -10.58 -2.82
CA SER A 469 5.40 -9.67 -2.00
C SER A 469 6.58 -9.10 -2.81
N THR A 470 7.01 -7.88 -2.51
CA THR A 470 8.15 -7.24 -3.19
C THR A 470 9.46 -8.01 -2.99
N PHE A 471 9.67 -8.63 -1.82
CA PHE A 471 10.86 -9.46 -1.59
C PHE A 471 10.82 -10.76 -2.39
N LEU A 472 9.63 -11.26 -2.69
CA LEU A 472 9.42 -12.52 -3.43
C LEU A 472 9.51 -12.31 -4.93
N GLN A 473 10.39 -11.42 -5.38
CA GLN A 473 10.65 -11.10 -6.78
C GLN A 473 12.15 -11.19 -7.03
N ASN A 474 12.55 -11.76 -8.16
CA ASN A 474 13.93 -11.74 -8.63
C ASN A 474 13.99 -11.30 -10.10
N ARG A 475 15.19 -10.98 -10.60
CA ARG A 475 15.36 -10.46 -11.97
C ARG A 475 14.82 -11.40 -13.03
N ASN A 476 15.11 -12.69 -12.93
CA ASN A 476 14.65 -13.69 -13.89
C ASN A 476 13.12 -13.81 -13.89
N TYR A 477 12.51 -13.67 -12.72
CA TYR A 477 11.07 -13.70 -12.52
C TYR A 477 10.37 -12.48 -13.14
N LEU A 478 10.94 -11.29 -12.97
CA LEU A 478 10.44 -10.07 -13.60
C LEU A 478 10.64 -10.08 -15.12
N ASP A 479 11.80 -10.55 -15.59
CA ASP A 479 12.10 -10.70 -17.02
C ASP A 479 11.14 -11.67 -17.72
N PHE A 480 10.64 -12.69 -17.01
CA PHE A 480 9.59 -13.57 -17.51
C PHE A 480 8.30 -12.81 -17.80
N TYR A 481 7.78 -12.10 -16.79
CA TYR A 481 6.56 -11.32 -16.93
C TYR A 481 6.68 -10.27 -18.03
N TYR A 482 7.81 -9.59 -18.10
CA TYR A 482 8.07 -8.62 -19.16
C TYR A 482 7.99 -9.22 -20.56
N ARG A 483 8.56 -10.43 -20.77
CA ARG A 483 8.50 -11.13 -22.07
C ARG A 483 7.09 -11.57 -22.45
N GLU A 484 6.25 -11.85 -21.45
CA GLU A 484 4.82 -12.16 -21.64
C GLU A 484 3.94 -10.89 -21.71
N ALA A 485 4.59 -9.72 -21.86
CA ALA A 485 4.00 -8.39 -21.95
C ALA A 485 3.25 -7.93 -20.69
N TYR A 486 3.53 -8.52 -19.53
CA TYR A 486 3.13 -7.96 -18.23
C TYR A 486 4.08 -6.82 -17.88
N THR A 487 3.53 -5.61 -17.84
CA THR A 487 4.27 -4.36 -17.72
C THR A 487 4.01 -3.63 -16.42
N VAL A 488 2.94 -4.02 -15.71
CA VAL A 488 2.51 -3.47 -14.43
C VAL A 488 2.72 -4.54 -13.36
N VAL A 489 3.50 -4.22 -12.32
CA VAL A 489 3.76 -5.13 -11.20
C VAL A 489 3.17 -4.50 -9.93
N GLU A 490 2.18 -5.17 -9.35
CA GLU A 490 1.38 -4.67 -8.23
C GLU A 490 0.96 -5.82 -7.30
N MET A 491 0.14 -5.58 -6.28
CA MET A 491 -0.12 -6.57 -5.23
C MET A 491 -1.60 -6.82 -4.89
N GLU A 492 -2.56 -6.07 -5.42
CA GLU A 492 -3.96 -6.08 -4.94
C GLU A 492 -5.02 -6.37 -6.02
N ALA A 493 -4.73 -6.15 -7.30
CA ALA A 493 -5.70 -6.24 -8.39
C ALA A 493 -6.29 -7.66 -8.51
N GLY A 494 -5.45 -8.69 -8.46
CA GLY A 494 -5.84 -10.10 -8.45
C GLY A 494 -6.80 -10.47 -7.30
N PRO A 495 -6.44 -10.21 -6.03
CA PRO A 495 -7.35 -10.33 -4.90
C PRO A 495 -8.68 -9.57 -5.04
N PHE A 496 -8.70 -8.37 -5.62
CA PHE A 496 -9.97 -7.70 -5.93
C PHE A 496 -10.75 -8.44 -7.02
N CYS A 497 -10.11 -8.90 -8.10
CA CYS A 497 -10.74 -9.75 -9.11
C CYS A 497 -11.32 -11.04 -8.51
N ASN A 498 -10.64 -11.67 -7.56
CA ASN A 498 -11.15 -12.84 -6.83
C ASN A 498 -12.47 -12.52 -6.10
N ALA A 499 -12.57 -11.36 -5.45
CA ALA A 499 -13.79 -10.95 -4.76
C ALA A 499 -14.89 -10.55 -5.75
N VAL A 500 -14.56 -9.82 -6.83
CA VAL A 500 -15.49 -9.45 -7.90
C VAL A 500 -16.07 -10.68 -8.60
N TYR A 501 -15.25 -11.72 -8.78
CA TYR A 501 -15.70 -13.00 -9.30
C TYR A 501 -16.87 -13.57 -8.46
N GLU A 502 -16.71 -13.59 -7.13
CA GLU A 502 -17.73 -14.10 -6.18
C GLU A 502 -19.00 -13.22 -6.12
N ILE A 503 -18.97 -12.00 -6.66
CA ILE A 503 -20.18 -11.16 -6.84
C ILE A 503 -20.95 -11.61 -8.07
N ALA A 504 -20.23 -11.92 -9.15
CA ALA A 504 -20.81 -12.24 -10.45
C ALA A 504 -21.27 -13.70 -10.57
N ASP A 505 -20.72 -14.59 -9.75
CA ASP A 505 -20.88 -16.04 -9.87
C ASP A 505 -21.08 -16.72 -8.51
N ALA A 506 -21.75 -17.88 -8.52
CA ALA A 506 -22.07 -18.63 -7.29
C ALA A 506 -20.89 -19.45 -6.75
N ASP A 507 -19.93 -19.80 -7.62
CA ASP A 507 -18.75 -20.55 -7.21
C ASP A 507 -17.71 -19.63 -6.59
N ARG A 508 -16.84 -20.20 -5.74
CA ARG A 508 -15.62 -19.53 -5.32
C ARG A 508 -14.76 -19.20 -6.54
N TYR A 509 -13.98 -18.11 -6.45
CA TYR A 509 -13.00 -17.76 -7.48
C TYR A 509 -12.11 -18.97 -7.86
N PRO A 510 -11.79 -19.15 -9.15
CA PRO A 510 -11.01 -20.30 -9.60
C PRO A 510 -9.54 -20.21 -9.22
N SER A 511 -8.82 -21.33 -9.36
CA SER A 511 -7.37 -21.38 -9.26
C SER A 511 -6.78 -21.93 -10.55
N GLY A 512 -5.86 -21.20 -11.18
CA GLY A 512 -5.21 -21.61 -12.42
C GLY A 512 -6.10 -21.52 -13.67
N GLU A 513 -7.13 -20.67 -13.68
CA GLU A 513 -8.05 -20.55 -14.83
C GLU A 513 -8.03 -19.15 -15.45
N ALA A 514 -8.36 -19.07 -16.74
CA ALA A 514 -8.64 -17.81 -17.40
C ALA A 514 -10.11 -17.43 -17.22
N VAL A 515 -10.36 -16.21 -16.78
CA VAL A 515 -11.67 -15.65 -16.43
C VAL A 515 -11.95 -14.41 -17.27
N ASN A 516 -13.15 -14.30 -17.81
CA ASN A 516 -13.55 -13.15 -18.64
C ASN A 516 -14.65 -12.32 -17.95
N PHE A 517 -14.35 -11.05 -17.66
CA PHE A 517 -15.23 -10.07 -17.01
C PHE A 517 -16.04 -9.19 -17.97
N SER A 518 -16.28 -9.62 -19.21
CA SER A 518 -17.09 -8.87 -20.20
C SER A 518 -18.54 -8.58 -19.78
N LYS A 519 -19.09 -9.27 -18.77
CA LYS A 519 -20.47 -9.08 -18.30
C LYS A 519 -20.55 -9.20 -16.78
N LEU A 520 -20.00 -8.23 -16.08
CA LEU A 520 -20.18 -8.11 -14.63
C LEU A 520 -21.54 -7.47 -14.28
N PRO A 521 -22.15 -7.82 -13.13
CA PRO A 521 -23.37 -7.17 -12.64
C PRO A 521 -23.11 -5.80 -12.00
N ILE A 522 -21.85 -5.37 -11.95
CA ILE A 522 -21.37 -4.11 -11.38
C ILE A 522 -20.43 -3.44 -12.36
N ASP A 523 -20.24 -2.13 -12.23
CA ASP A 523 -19.18 -1.41 -12.90
C ASP A 523 -17.84 -1.70 -12.21
N PHE A 524 -16.78 -1.99 -12.98
CA PHE A 524 -15.48 -2.38 -12.40
C PHE A 524 -14.33 -1.73 -13.14
N GLY A 525 -13.50 -0.99 -12.41
CA GLY A 525 -12.34 -0.33 -12.99
C GLY A 525 -11.13 -0.37 -12.07
N ILE A 526 -9.96 -0.53 -12.69
CA ILE A 526 -8.67 -0.52 -11.99
C ILE A 526 -7.73 0.43 -12.71
N ILE A 527 -7.15 1.34 -11.93
CA ILE A 527 -6.13 2.29 -12.38
C ILE A 527 -4.91 2.10 -11.48
N HIS A 528 -3.73 2.02 -12.08
CA HIS A 528 -2.46 2.12 -11.35
C HIS A 528 -1.74 3.40 -11.75
N TYR A 529 -1.00 4.00 -10.84
CA TYR A 529 0.04 4.95 -11.22
C TYR A 529 1.42 4.37 -10.94
N ALA A 530 2.36 4.64 -11.85
CA ALA A 530 3.73 4.21 -11.75
C ALA A 530 4.44 4.96 -10.62
N SER A 531 4.77 4.26 -9.52
CA SER A 531 5.47 4.86 -8.39
C SER A 531 6.98 4.64 -8.40
N ASP A 532 7.42 3.64 -9.15
CA ASP A 532 8.75 3.06 -9.07
C ASP A 532 8.99 2.10 -10.25
N THR A 533 10.22 1.63 -10.39
CA THR A 533 10.55 0.54 -11.32
C THR A 533 11.07 -0.66 -10.53
N PRO A 534 10.77 -1.91 -10.93
CA PRO A 534 11.23 -3.11 -10.21
C PRO A 534 12.76 -3.25 -10.13
N TYR A 535 13.48 -2.55 -11.01
CA TYR A 535 14.94 -2.51 -11.05
C TYR A 535 15.54 -1.35 -10.25
N SER A 536 14.71 -0.39 -9.82
CA SER A 536 15.16 0.66 -8.92
C SER A 536 15.58 0.00 -7.59
N GLN A 537 16.85 0.17 -7.21
CA GLN A 537 17.39 -0.45 -6.01
C GLN A 537 16.53 -0.10 -4.80
N ALA A 538 16.48 -0.96 -3.77
CA ALA A 538 15.76 -0.73 -2.51
C ALA A 538 15.95 0.69 -1.91
N ARG A 539 17.07 1.35 -2.25
CA ARG A 539 17.38 2.77 -2.01
C ARG A 539 16.29 3.77 -2.42
N THR A 540 15.50 3.51 -3.47
CA THR A 540 14.42 4.42 -3.93
C THR A 540 13.04 4.01 -3.41
N LEU A 541 12.87 2.75 -3.00
CA LEU A 541 11.61 2.17 -2.55
C LEU A 541 11.24 2.66 -1.14
N GLY A 542 10.46 3.73 -1.10
CA GLY A 542 9.98 4.40 0.11
C GLY A 542 10.75 5.66 0.48
N ALA A 543 11.88 5.96 -0.16
CA ALA A 543 12.68 7.16 0.11
C ALA A 543 12.07 8.44 -0.50
N ARG A 544 11.22 8.31 -1.52
CA ARG A 544 10.53 9.44 -2.13
C ARG A 544 9.12 9.56 -1.55
N GLY A 545 8.89 10.58 -0.72
CA GLY A 545 7.54 11.08 -0.51
C GLY A 545 6.95 11.53 -1.85
N LEU A 546 5.61 11.63 -1.95
CA LEU A 546 5.00 12.25 -3.12
C LEU A 546 5.55 13.68 -3.26
N SER A 547 6.44 13.88 -4.25
CA SER A 547 6.78 15.21 -4.72
C SER A 547 5.52 15.86 -5.29
N TYR A 548 5.48 17.19 -5.35
CA TYR A 548 4.40 17.94 -5.98
C TYR A 548 4.05 17.37 -7.38
N TYR A 549 5.06 17.06 -8.19
CA TYR A 549 4.90 16.46 -9.52
C TYR A 549 4.35 15.02 -9.52
N GLY A 550 4.57 14.24 -8.46
CA GLY A 550 4.07 12.87 -8.36
C GLY A 550 2.58 12.77 -7.98
N LEU A 551 1.93 13.88 -7.64
CA LEU A 551 0.50 13.91 -7.27
C LEU A 551 -0.42 13.89 -8.49
N ASP A 552 0.09 14.31 -9.64
CA ASP A 552 -0.69 14.51 -10.85
C ASP A 552 -1.45 13.25 -11.25
N SER A 553 -0.74 12.12 -11.37
CA SER A 553 -1.31 10.81 -11.69
C SER A 553 -2.35 10.36 -10.67
N THR A 554 -2.13 10.64 -9.39
CA THR A 554 -3.05 10.27 -8.31
C THR A 554 -4.36 11.04 -8.42
N TYR A 555 -4.30 12.35 -8.69
CA TYR A 555 -5.50 13.17 -8.84
C TYR A 555 -6.21 12.95 -10.17
N ALA A 556 -5.48 12.82 -11.29
CA ALA A 556 -6.07 12.48 -12.58
C ALA A 556 -6.89 11.17 -12.51
N SER A 557 -6.32 10.15 -11.86
CA SER A 557 -7.02 8.87 -11.62
C SER A 557 -8.23 9.02 -10.69
N SER A 558 -8.12 9.86 -9.65
CA SER A 558 -9.22 10.09 -8.71
C SER A 558 -10.37 10.88 -9.37
N VAL A 559 -10.04 11.82 -10.26
CA VAL A 559 -11.00 12.55 -11.08
C VAL A 559 -11.73 11.57 -12.00
N ALA A 560 -11.02 10.67 -12.69
CA ALA A 560 -11.66 9.64 -13.52
C ALA A 560 -12.65 8.78 -12.72
N ILE A 561 -12.24 8.29 -11.54
CA ILE A 561 -13.11 7.49 -10.65
C ILE A 561 -14.35 8.27 -10.23
N MET A 562 -14.18 9.51 -9.74
CA MET A 562 -15.30 10.29 -9.25
C MET A 562 -16.25 10.69 -10.38
N ARG A 563 -15.72 11.09 -11.55
CA ARG A 563 -16.54 11.36 -12.75
C ARG A 563 -17.34 10.14 -13.17
N ARG A 564 -16.77 8.92 -13.12
CA ARG A 564 -17.50 7.69 -13.41
C ARG A 564 -18.66 7.48 -12.45
N ILE A 565 -18.44 7.67 -11.15
CA ILE A 565 -19.50 7.59 -10.13
C ILE A 565 -20.62 8.60 -10.41
N LEU A 566 -20.28 9.87 -10.62
CA LEU A 566 -21.25 10.94 -10.89
C LEU A 566 -22.03 10.70 -12.19
N SER A 567 -21.38 10.13 -13.21
CA SER A 567 -22.02 9.73 -14.47
C SER A 567 -23.05 8.60 -14.27
N LEU A 568 -22.72 7.59 -13.45
CA LEU A 568 -23.64 6.50 -13.14
C LEU A 568 -24.85 6.96 -12.29
N GLU A 569 -24.70 8.03 -11.52
CA GLU A 569 -25.80 8.71 -10.83
C GLU A 569 -26.58 9.67 -11.76
N GLY A 570 -26.17 9.81 -13.02
CA GLY A 570 -26.88 10.62 -14.02
C GLY A 570 -26.74 12.13 -13.83
N LEU A 571 -25.64 12.58 -13.21
CA LEU A 571 -25.48 13.98 -12.79
C LEU A 571 -25.00 14.93 -13.89
N TYR A 572 -24.47 14.37 -14.98
CA TYR A 572 -24.13 15.14 -16.17
C TYR A 572 -25.36 15.31 -17.07
N ASP A 573 -25.38 16.38 -17.85
CA ASP A 573 -26.35 16.53 -18.92
C ASP A 573 -26.01 15.59 -20.09
N ALA A 574 -27.05 15.00 -20.68
CA ALA A 574 -26.95 14.01 -21.76
C ALA A 574 -26.66 14.66 -23.12
#